data_AF-A0A558B0Z1-F1
#
_entry.id   AF-A0A558B0Z1-F1
#
_cell.length_a   1.000
_cell.length_b   1.000
_cell.length_c   1.000
_cell.angle_alpha   90.00
_cell.angle_beta   90.00
_cell.angle_gamma   90.00
#
_symmetry.space_group_name_H-M   'P 1'
#
loop_
_entity.id
_entity.type
_entity.pdbx_description
1 polymer ?
#
loop_
_entity_poly.entity_id
_entity_poly.type
_entity_poly.pdbx_seq_one_letter_code
_entity_poly.pdbx_strand_id
1 'polypeptide(L)'
;MIDGRTVVDAHVHAPRLSTLKPAWLEWAERFSGPHDWRSAYDEDGNPVPAALDALLAAEGVDRALLFCEYSPRATGIQPIEDLLPIVAYNPERFRLVANVNPHLHHPLAAEVERQLDLGAVALKIHPVHGAFSPADKELYAAYRVCAERGVPVILHSGTSSFPGSRTSFGNPELLSDVVEDFPGVNFVFAHGGRGWWYDVAAFLALAKDNVWLDLAGLPPKKLPEYYARFDFPRLAGKFVFGTDWPGVPGASRNVRALAALDLPEDVLTDVLSGNAAKLFPGLGV
;
A
#
# COMPACT_ATOMS: atom_id res chain seq x y z
N MET A 1 16.36 8.76 5.89
CA MET A 1 16.34 8.26 7.27
C MET A 1 15.64 9.25 8.19
N ILE A 2 14.81 8.75 9.10
CA ILE A 2 14.13 9.54 10.13
C ILE A 2 14.74 9.18 11.48
N ASP A 3 15.34 10.16 12.16
CA ASP A 3 15.98 9.99 13.48
C ASP A 3 16.94 8.79 13.52
N GLY A 4 17.74 8.61 12.46
CA GLY A 4 18.73 7.55 12.29
C GLY A 4 18.18 6.20 11.77
N ARG A 5 16.88 6.08 11.49
CA ARG A 5 16.25 4.86 11.01
C ARG A 5 16.00 4.91 9.50
N THR A 6 16.35 3.83 8.80
CA THR A 6 15.97 3.63 7.40
C THR A 6 14.47 3.40 7.30
N VAL A 7 13.81 4.07 6.35
CA VAL A 7 12.34 4.06 6.23
C VAL A 7 11.94 3.71 4.81
N VAL A 8 11.14 2.66 4.69
CA VAL A 8 10.46 2.26 3.45
C VAL A 8 8.99 2.63 3.59
N ASP A 9 8.53 3.62 2.82
CA ASP A 9 7.11 3.89 2.68
C ASP A 9 6.50 2.94 1.64
N ALA A 10 5.90 1.85 2.12
CA ALA A 10 5.37 0.82 1.24
C ALA A 10 4.02 1.18 0.59
N HIS A 11 3.53 2.42 0.71
CA HIS A 11 2.24 2.82 0.15
C HIS A 11 2.14 4.32 -0.17
N VAL A 12 2.47 4.68 -1.41
CA VAL A 12 2.46 6.07 -1.92
C VAL A 12 1.67 6.14 -3.23
N HIS A 13 0.77 7.12 -3.36
CA HIS A 13 0.04 7.43 -4.59
C HIS A 13 0.52 8.76 -5.17
N ALA A 14 1.08 8.75 -6.38
CA ALA A 14 1.51 9.95 -7.11
C ALA A 14 0.78 10.11 -8.47
N PRO A 15 -0.55 10.24 -8.48
CA PRO A 15 -1.36 10.30 -9.69
C PRO A 15 -1.18 11.59 -10.49
N ARG A 16 -1.53 11.59 -11.78
CA ARG A 16 -1.95 12.84 -12.43
C ARG A 16 -3.29 13.28 -11.84
N LEU A 17 -3.36 14.49 -11.31
CA LEU A 17 -4.56 14.96 -10.58
C LEU A 17 -5.79 15.07 -11.49
N SER A 18 -5.59 15.31 -12.78
CA SER A 18 -6.66 15.37 -13.78
C SER A 18 -7.38 14.04 -14.03
N THR A 19 -6.79 12.90 -13.62
CA THR A 19 -7.40 11.57 -13.81
C THR A 19 -8.20 11.09 -12.59
N LEU A 20 -8.26 11.92 -11.54
CA LEU A 20 -8.89 11.59 -10.27
C LEU A 20 -10.29 12.21 -10.12
N LYS A 21 -11.11 11.59 -9.28
CA LYS A 21 -12.39 12.18 -8.88
C LYS A 21 -12.19 13.28 -7.83
N PRO A 22 -13.09 14.27 -7.75
CA PRO A 22 -13.04 15.32 -6.75
C PRO A 22 -12.90 14.81 -5.30
N ALA A 23 -13.60 13.72 -4.96
CA ALA A 23 -13.53 13.12 -3.64
C ALA A 23 -12.10 12.68 -3.23
N TRP A 24 -11.26 12.28 -4.19
CA TRP A 24 -9.85 11.96 -3.92
C TRP A 24 -9.06 13.22 -3.52
N LEU A 25 -9.25 14.32 -4.25
CA LEU A 25 -8.61 15.60 -3.93
C LEU A 25 -9.08 16.12 -2.56
N GLU A 26 -10.38 16.06 -2.29
CA GLU A 26 -10.94 16.44 -0.98
C GLU A 26 -10.35 15.59 0.16
N TRP A 27 -10.16 14.29 -0.07
CA TRP A 27 -9.49 13.41 0.89
C TRP A 27 -8.03 13.83 1.12
N ALA A 28 -7.26 14.04 0.05
CA ALA A 28 -5.87 14.48 0.16
C ALA A 28 -5.75 15.78 0.97
N GLU A 29 -6.54 16.81 0.63
CA GLU A 29 -6.52 18.09 1.34
C GLU A 29 -6.97 18.00 2.80
N ARG A 30 -7.95 17.13 3.07
CA ARG A 30 -8.47 16.97 4.43
C ARG A 30 -7.46 16.30 5.36
N PHE A 31 -6.71 15.32 4.87
CA PHE A 31 -5.89 14.45 5.71
C PHE A 31 -4.39 14.71 5.62
N SER A 32 -3.92 15.46 4.62
CA SER A 32 -2.52 15.91 4.52
C SER A 32 -2.12 16.85 5.68
N GLY A 33 -3.09 17.49 6.35
CA GLY A 33 -2.80 18.42 7.43
C GLY A 33 -1.84 19.53 6.99
N PRO A 34 -0.71 19.76 7.68
CA PRO A 34 0.27 20.77 7.26
C PRO A 34 1.22 20.29 6.15
N HIS A 35 1.12 19.03 5.69
CA HIS A 35 1.99 18.48 4.65
C HIS A 35 1.65 19.10 3.29
N ASP A 36 2.57 19.89 2.74
CA ASP A 36 2.42 20.52 1.42
C ASP A 36 2.64 19.50 0.29
N TRP A 37 1.68 18.59 0.15
CA TRP A 37 1.71 17.54 -0.86
C TRP A 37 1.61 18.11 -2.29
N ARG A 38 1.04 19.31 -2.46
CA ARG A 38 0.90 19.96 -3.77
C ARG A 38 2.22 20.43 -4.34
N SER A 39 3.23 20.68 -3.49
CA SER A 39 4.59 21.02 -3.94
C SER A 39 5.21 19.96 -4.87
N ALA A 40 4.70 18.72 -4.86
CA ALA A 40 5.13 17.65 -5.75
C ALA A 40 4.54 17.73 -7.17
N TYR A 41 3.68 18.70 -7.47
CA TYR A 41 2.91 18.80 -8.72
C TYR A 41 3.15 20.13 -9.44
N ASP A 42 3.02 20.12 -10.77
CA ASP A 42 2.97 21.34 -11.58
C ASP A 42 1.56 21.98 -11.59
N GLU A 43 1.42 23.11 -12.30
CA GLU A 43 0.16 23.85 -12.40
C GLU A 43 -0.97 23.04 -13.07
N ASP A 44 -0.62 22.06 -13.92
CA ASP A 44 -1.55 21.16 -14.60
C ASP A 44 -1.90 19.92 -13.75
N GLY A 45 -1.28 19.79 -12.57
CA GLY A 45 -1.48 18.67 -11.66
C GLY A 45 -0.77 17.39 -12.10
N ASN A 46 0.29 17.48 -12.90
CA ASN A 46 1.16 16.34 -13.16
C ASN A 46 2.23 16.23 -12.06
N PRO A 47 2.56 15.01 -11.60
CA PRO A 47 3.63 14.83 -10.64
C PRO A 47 4.96 15.22 -11.28
N VAL A 48 5.74 16.04 -10.58
CA VAL A 48 7.07 16.47 -10.99
C VAL A 48 8.09 15.57 -10.28
N PRO A 49 8.81 14.67 -10.99
CA PRO A 49 9.68 13.66 -10.37
C PRO A 49 10.68 14.22 -9.35
N ALA A 50 11.36 15.32 -9.70
CA ALA A 50 12.34 15.96 -8.83
C ALA A 50 11.71 16.56 -7.57
N ALA A 51 10.51 17.13 -7.69
CA ALA A 51 9.81 17.74 -6.55
C ALA A 51 9.27 16.67 -5.60
N LEU A 52 8.70 15.58 -6.14
CA LEU A 52 8.26 14.44 -5.33
C LEU A 52 9.44 13.77 -4.61
N ASP A 53 10.56 13.54 -5.30
CA ASP A 53 11.77 12.99 -4.69
C ASP A 53 12.27 13.86 -3.54
N ALA A 54 12.40 15.17 -3.77
CA ALA A 54 12.84 16.13 -2.76
C ALA A 54 11.88 16.19 -1.56
N LEU A 55 10.56 16.15 -1.79
CA LEU A 55 9.56 16.16 -0.74
C LEU A 55 9.65 14.93 0.16
N LEU A 56 9.74 13.73 -0.42
CA LEU A 56 9.88 12.49 0.35
C LEU A 56 11.25 12.40 1.04
N ALA A 57 12.31 12.91 0.41
CA ALA A 57 13.63 13.00 1.02
C ALA A 57 13.63 13.93 2.24
N ALA A 58 12.95 15.07 2.16
CA ALA A 58 12.79 16.01 3.28
C ALA A 58 11.99 15.40 4.45
N GLU A 59 11.01 14.54 4.14
CA GLU A 59 10.30 13.73 5.14
C GLU A 59 11.14 12.55 5.67
N GLY A 60 12.34 12.31 5.13
CA GLY A 60 13.26 11.28 5.58
C GLY A 60 12.94 9.87 5.10
N VAL A 61 12.02 9.72 4.13
CA VAL A 61 11.75 8.44 3.45
C VAL A 61 13.01 8.04 2.67
N ASP A 62 13.39 6.75 2.67
CA ASP A 62 14.57 6.24 1.94
C ASP A 62 14.16 5.43 0.69
N ARG A 63 13.04 4.72 0.79
CA ARG A 63 12.39 4.00 -0.32
C ARG A 63 10.88 4.23 -0.31
N ALA A 64 10.27 4.23 -1.48
CA ALA A 64 8.82 4.39 -1.64
C ALA A 64 8.28 3.46 -2.72
N LEU A 65 7.14 2.83 -2.43
CA LEU A 65 6.37 2.05 -3.39
C LEU A 65 5.26 2.90 -4.00
N LEU A 66 5.32 3.11 -5.31
CA LEU A 66 4.37 3.93 -6.07
C LEU A 66 3.24 3.07 -6.63
N PHE A 67 2.01 3.38 -6.23
CA PHE A 67 0.85 2.56 -6.53
C PHE A 67 0.18 3.03 -7.82
N CYS A 68 -0.06 2.08 -8.71
CA CYS A 68 -1.03 2.24 -9.79
C CYS A 68 -2.44 1.98 -9.24
N GLU A 69 -3.47 2.54 -9.88
CA GLU A 69 -4.85 2.27 -9.47
C GLU A 69 -5.84 2.37 -10.64
N TYR A 70 -6.61 1.32 -10.87
CA TYR A 70 -7.68 1.27 -11.87
C TYR A 70 -9.04 1.17 -11.18
N SER A 71 -9.49 2.28 -10.60
CA SER A 71 -10.70 2.39 -9.77
C SER A 71 -11.66 3.48 -10.28
N PRO A 72 -12.11 3.46 -11.55
CA PRO A 72 -12.88 4.56 -12.15
C PRO A 72 -14.22 4.81 -11.46
N ARG A 73 -14.71 3.85 -10.67
CA ARG A 73 -15.92 3.97 -9.87
C ARG A 73 -15.73 4.87 -8.64
N ALA A 74 -14.54 4.86 -8.03
CA ALA A 74 -14.30 5.47 -6.72
C ALA A 74 -13.28 6.61 -6.77
N THR A 75 -12.03 6.33 -7.16
CA THR A 75 -10.93 7.30 -7.04
C THR A 75 -10.47 7.84 -8.39
N GLY A 76 -10.51 7.04 -9.45
CA GLY A 76 -10.03 7.44 -10.78
C GLY A 76 -9.19 6.34 -11.44
N ILE A 77 -8.37 6.75 -12.40
CA ILE A 77 -7.41 5.86 -13.07
C ILE A 77 -6.01 6.46 -12.98
N GLN A 78 -5.07 5.68 -12.49
CA GLN A 78 -3.65 6.00 -12.35
C GLN A 78 -2.87 4.87 -13.06
N PRO A 79 -2.64 4.99 -14.38
CA PRO A 79 -1.92 3.97 -15.13
C PRO A 79 -0.47 3.86 -14.67
N ILE A 80 0.11 2.65 -14.77
CA ILE A 80 1.51 2.43 -14.39
C ILE A 80 2.49 3.31 -15.18
N GLU A 81 2.15 3.64 -16.41
CA GLU A 81 2.95 4.46 -17.32
C GLU A 81 3.18 5.88 -16.78
N ASP A 82 2.23 6.40 -16.01
CA ASP A 82 2.33 7.75 -15.43
C ASP A 82 3.40 7.83 -14.33
N LEU A 83 3.78 6.68 -13.75
CA LEU A 83 4.78 6.57 -12.69
C LEU A 83 6.19 6.27 -13.21
N LEU A 84 6.33 5.82 -14.47
CA LEU A 84 7.64 5.51 -15.08
C LEU A 84 8.62 6.68 -15.03
N PRO A 85 8.24 7.95 -15.30
CA PRO A 85 9.16 9.07 -15.20
C PRO A 85 9.68 9.31 -13.77
N ILE A 86 8.88 9.01 -12.74
CA ILE A 86 9.29 9.15 -11.34
C ILE A 86 10.35 8.10 -11.00
N VAL A 87 10.12 6.85 -11.39
CA VAL A 87 11.10 5.76 -11.16
C VAL A 87 12.37 5.97 -11.97
N ALA A 88 12.28 6.45 -13.20
CA ALA A 88 13.45 6.75 -14.03
C ALA A 88 14.31 7.88 -13.43
N TYR A 89 13.69 8.85 -12.76
CA TYR A 89 14.40 9.94 -12.10
C TYR A 89 15.22 9.45 -10.89
N ASN A 90 14.61 8.64 -10.02
CA ASN A 90 15.31 8.05 -8.88
C ASN A 90 14.95 6.56 -8.70
N PRO A 91 15.65 5.65 -9.43
CA PRO A 91 15.45 4.22 -9.32
C PRO A 91 16.11 3.62 -8.09
N GLU A 92 16.65 4.40 -7.16
CA GLU A 92 17.01 3.90 -5.84
C GLU A 92 15.85 4.08 -4.87
N ARG A 93 15.18 5.24 -4.89
CA ARG A 93 14.06 5.56 -4.01
C ARG A 93 12.78 4.85 -4.42
N PHE A 94 12.45 4.81 -5.72
CA PHE A 94 11.11 4.45 -6.15
C PHE A 94 11.02 3.06 -6.79
N ARG A 95 9.96 2.32 -6.45
CA ARG A 95 9.56 1.08 -7.12
C ARG A 95 8.08 1.13 -7.46
N LEU A 96 7.69 0.45 -8.54
CA LEU A 96 6.30 0.39 -8.98
C LEU A 96 5.54 -0.72 -8.24
N VAL A 97 4.26 -0.49 -7.99
CA VAL A 97 3.29 -1.50 -7.59
C VAL A 97 2.23 -1.59 -8.66
N ALA A 98 2.16 -2.74 -9.32
CA ALA A 98 1.18 -3.03 -10.36
C ALA A 98 -0.23 -3.01 -9.79
N ASN A 99 -1.24 -2.77 -10.62
CA ASN A 99 -2.64 -2.93 -10.25
C ASN A 99 -3.46 -3.46 -11.41
N VAL A 100 -4.40 -4.36 -11.12
CA VAL A 100 -5.38 -4.83 -12.09
C VAL A 100 -6.80 -4.72 -11.54
N ASN A 101 -7.75 -4.53 -12.45
CA ASN A 101 -9.17 -4.57 -12.18
C ASN A 101 -9.83 -5.57 -13.15
N PRO A 102 -10.48 -6.65 -12.67
CA PRO A 102 -11.13 -7.67 -13.51
C PRO A 102 -12.23 -7.10 -14.42
N HIS A 103 -12.81 -5.94 -14.10
CA HIS A 103 -13.81 -5.30 -14.94
C HIS A 103 -13.22 -4.49 -16.10
N LEU A 104 -11.91 -4.25 -16.11
CA LEU A 104 -11.23 -3.41 -17.10
C LEU A 104 -10.16 -4.17 -17.88
N HIS A 105 -9.55 -5.18 -17.28
CA HIS A 105 -8.41 -5.89 -17.83
C HIS A 105 -8.74 -7.34 -18.11
N HIS A 106 -8.44 -7.80 -19.32
CA HIS A 106 -8.58 -9.20 -19.73
C HIS A 106 -7.58 -9.53 -20.85
N PRO A 107 -6.85 -10.66 -20.77
CA PRO A 107 -6.72 -11.57 -19.63
C PRO A 107 -5.91 -10.96 -18.48
N LEU A 108 -6.31 -11.22 -17.23
CA LEU A 108 -5.64 -10.65 -16.05
C LEU A 108 -4.17 -11.03 -15.93
N ALA A 109 -3.82 -12.30 -16.22
CA ALA A 109 -2.44 -12.77 -16.15
C ALA A 109 -1.51 -11.94 -17.05
N ALA A 110 -1.93 -11.70 -18.30
CA ALA A 110 -1.15 -10.94 -19.27
C ALA A 110 -0.93 -9.48 -18.82
N GLU A 111 -1.94 -8.85 -18.21
CA GLU A 111 -1.78 -7.48 -17.72
C GLU A 111 -0.88 -7.42 -16.48
N VAL A 112 -0.95 -8.41 -15.58
CA VAL A 112 0.00 -8.50 -14.46
C VAL A 112 1.42 -8.71 -14.98
N GLU A 113 1.64 -9.67 -15.89
CA GLU A 113 2.94 -9.93 -16.51
C GLU A 113 3.51 -8.66 -17.14
N ARG A 114 2.71 -7.94 -17.94
CA ARG A 114 3.11 -6.69 -18.58
C ARG A 114 3.58 -5.65 -17.56
N GLN A 115 2.83 -5.44 -16.48
CA GLN A 115 3.21 -4.47 -15.45
C GLN A 115 4.43 -4.90 -14.64
N LEU A 116 4.61 -6.20 -14.40
CA LEU A 116 5.83 -6.74 -13.78
C LEU A 116 7.05 -6.61 -14.70
N ASP A 117 6.88 -6.75 -16.01
CA ASP A 117 7.94 -6.54 -17.01
C ASP A 117 8.36 -5.06 -17.11
N LEU A 118 7.48 -4.13 -16.70
CA LEU A 118 7.83 -2.71 -16.50
C LEU A 118 8.60 -2.43 -15.20
N GLY A 119 8.84 -3.45 -14.37
CA GLY A 119 9.62 -3.35 -13.13
C GLY A 119 8.78 -3.21 -11.85
N ALA A 120 7.49 -3.52 -11.89
CA ALA A 120 6.70 -3.60 -10.66
C ALA A 120 7.16 -4.74 -9.74
N VAL A 121 7.19 -4.44 -8.44
CA VAL A 121 7.70 -5.35 -7.40
C VAL A 121 6.60 -5.98 -6.55
N ALA A 122 5.34 -5.64 -6.83
CA ALA A 122 4.17 -6.17 -6.16
C ALA A 122 2.94 -5.99 -7.05
N LEU A 123 1.87 -6.72 -6.73
CA LEU A 123 0.54 -6.51 -7.29
C LEU A 123 -0.42 -5.98 -6.22
N LYS A 124 -1.02 -4.81 -6.44
CA LYS A 124 -2.13 -4.29 -5.65
C LYS A 124 -3.45 -4.76 -6.22
N ILE A 125 -4.37 -5.22 -5.37
CA ILE A 125 -5.79 -5.46 -5.69
C ILE A 125 -6.67 -4.53 -4.86
N HIS A 126 -7.63 -3.87 -5.51
CA HIS A 126 -8.54 -2.89 -4.91
C HIS A 126 -10.00 -3.37 -4.96
N PRO A 127 -10.38 -4.41 -4.19
CA PRO A 127 -11.72 -4.99 -4.27
C PRO A 127 -12.81 -3.99 -3.82
N VAL A 128 -12.51 -3.15 -2.82
CA VAL A 128 -13.43 -2.13 -2.31
C VAL A 128 -13.74 -1.03 -3.34
N HIS A 129 -12.72 -0.53 -4.04
CA HIS A 129 -12.89 0.54 -5.03
C HIS A 129 -13.33 0.02 -6.40
N GLY A 130 -12.88 -1.19 -6.76
CA GLY A 130 -13.25 -1.87 -7.99
C GLY A 130 -14.60 -2.60 -7.94
N ALA A 131 -15.15 -2.83 -6.74
CA ALA A 131 -16.44 -3.47 -6.50
C ALA A 131 -16.53 -4.95 -6.94
N PHE A 132 -15.50 -5.73 -6.65
CA PHE A 132 -15.41 -7.17 -6.92
C PHE A 132 -14.87 -7.93 -5.70
N SER A 133 -15.09 -9.25 -5.64
CA SER A 133 -14.53 -10.06 -4.55
C SER A 133 -13.04 -10.30 -4.79
N PRO A 134 -12.17 -10.14 -3.79
CA PRO A 134 -10.76 -10.47 -3.96
C PRO A 134 -10.53 -12.00 -4.13
N ALA A 135 -11.54 -12.84 -3.87
CA ALA A 135 -11.49 -14.28 -4.14
C ALA A 135 -12.18 -14.69 -5.44
N ASP A 136 -12.54 -13.74 -6.31
CA ASP A 136 -13.10 -14.09 -7.60
C ASP A 136 -12.12 -14.97 -8.41
N LYS A 137 -12.63 -16.05 -9.01
CA LYS A 137 -11.81 -17.06 -9.69
C LYS A 137 -10.95 -16.49 -10.83
N GLU A 138 -11.36 -15.39 -11.43
CA GLU A 138 -10.56 -14.71 -12.46
C GLU A 138 -9.23 -14.17 -11.88
N LEU A 139 -9.22 -13.71 -10.62
CA LEU A 139 -8.03 -13.20 -9.95
C LEU A 139 -7.02 -14.30 -9.61
N TYR A 140 -7.40 -15.58 -9.59
CA TYR A 140 -6.45 -16.67 -9.39
C TYR A 140 -5.38 -16.71 -10.50
N ALA A 141 -5.74 -16.28 -11.72
CA ALA A 141 -4.77 -16.15 -12.79
C ALA A 141 -3.70 -15.09 -12.47
N ALA A 142 -4.09 -13.97 -11.84
CA ALA A 142 -3.17 -12.94 -11.38
C ALA A 142 -2.30 -13.44 -10.20
N TYR A 143 -2.90 -14.12 -9.22
CA TYR A 143 -2.17 -14.65 -8.06
C TYR A 143 -1.15 -15.72 -8.43
N ARG A 144 -1.47 -16.56 -9.43
CA ARG A 144 -0.52 -17.52 -9.99
C ARG A 144 0.69 -16.83 -10.62
N VAL A 145 0.49 -15.77 -11.40
CA VAL A 145 1.62 -14.98 -11.95
C VAL A 145 2.47 -14.42 -10.81
N CYS A 146 1.85 -13.89 -9.75
CA CYS A 146 2.58 -13.40 -8.57
C CYS A 146 3.41 -14.52 -7.89
N ALA A 147 2.85 -15.72 -7.76
CA ALA A 147 3.54 -16.89 -7.22
C ALA A 147 4.75 -17.28 -8.09
N GLU A 148 4.56 -17.35 -9.40
CA GLU A 148 5.61 -17.71 -10.37
C GLU A 148 6.74 -16.66 -10.42
N ARG A 149 6.39 -15.38 -10.28
CA ARG A 149 7.35 -14.25 -10.31
C ARG A 149 7.95 -13.92 -8.94
N GLY A 150 7.47 -14.55 -7.87
CA GLY A 150 7.94 -14.32 -6.50
C GLY A 150 7.66 -12.90 -5.99
N VAL A 151 6.53 -12.30 -6.36
CA VAL A 151 6.12 -10.96 -5.92
C VAL A 151 4.90 -11.03 -4.98
N PRO A 152 4.82 -10.19 -3.94
CA PRO A 152 3.70 -10.17 -3.03
C PRO A 152 2.45 -9.53 -3.65
N VAL A 153 1.31 -9.84 -3.06
CA VAL A 153 0.02 -9.21 -3.37
C VAL A 153 -0.39 -8.31 -2.22
N ILE A 154 -0.61 -7.03 -2.49
CA ILE A 154 -1.15 -6.06 -1.54
C ILE A 154 -2.66 -5.96 -1.78
N LEU A 155 -3.49 -6.08 -0.74
CA LEU A 155 -4.95 -6.08 -0.88
C LEU A 155 -5.53 -4.97 -0.02
N HIS A 156 -6.39 -4.15 -0.61
CA HIS A 156 -7.14 -3.17 0.18
C HIS A 156 -8.08 -3.90 1.14
N SER A 157 -7.83 -3.76 2.43
CA SER A 157 -8.52 -4.47 3.50
C SER A 157 -9.07 -3.48 4.53
N GLY A 158 -10.39 -3.46 4.70
CA GLY A 158 -11.08 -2.49 5.54
C GLY A 158 -12.08 -1.60 4.81
N THR A 159 -12.58 -0.61 5.52
CA THR A 159 -13.56 0.36 5.02
C THR A 159 -12.92 1.46 4.16
N SER A 160 -13.69 2.00 3.22
CA SER A 160 -13.34 3.19 2.44
C SER A 160 -14.51 4.17 2.44
N SER A 161 -14.21 5.46 2.58
CA SER A 161 -15.20 6.54 2.53
C SER A 161 -15.40 7.13 1.14
N PHE A 162 -14.63 6.69 0.14
CA PHE A 162 -14.78 7.21 -1.22
C PHE A 162 -16.17 6.87 -1.80
N PRO A 163 -16.86 7.83 -2.42
CA PRO A 163 -18.11 7.55 -3.14
C PRO A 163 -17.91 6.44 -4.17
N GLY A 164 -18.83 5.48 -4.20
CA GLY A 164 -18.75 4.33 -5.12
C GLY A 164 -18.08 3.09 -4.53
N SER A 165 -17.37 3.20 -3.40
CA SER A 165 -16.76 2.07 -2.69
C SER A 165 -17.78 1.00 -2.27
N ARG A 166 -17.31 -0.24 -2.16
CA ARG A 166 -18.05 -1.43 -1.69
C ARG A 166 -17.32 -2.07 -0.53
N THR A 167 -17.55 -1.50 0.65
CA THR A 167 -16.90 -1.85 1.91
C THR A 167 -16.93 -3.35 2.21
N SER A 168 -18.01 -4.07 1.88
CA SER A 168 -18.13 -5.52 2.10
C SER A 168 -16.99 -6.33 1.48
N PHE A 169 -16.42 -5.88 0.36
CA PHE A 169 -15.29 -6.57 -0.29
C PHE A 169 -13.93 -6.30 0.36
N GLY A 170 -13.89 -5.44 1.38
CA GLY A 170 -12.71 -5.21 2.22
C GLY A 170 -12.60 -6.16 3.39
N ASN A 171 -13.53 -7.13 3.55
CA ASN A 171 -13.45 -8.14 4.61
C ASN A 171 -12.24 -9.06 4.36
N PRO A 172 -11.22 -9.10 5.25
CA PRO A 172 -10.06 -9.97 5.09
C PRO A 172 -10.41 -11.47 4.99
N GLU A 173 -11.52 -11.89 5.60
CA GLU A 173 -11.97 -13.28 5.59
C GLU A 173 -12.20 -13.81 4.17
N LEU A 174 -12.57 -12.94 3.23
CA LEU A 174 -12.77 -13.31 1.83
C LEU A 174 -11.51 -13.90 1.19
N LEU A 175 -10.33 -13.64 1.75
CA LEU A 175 -9.06 -14.16 1.26
C LEU A 175 -8.59 -15.44 1.94
N SER A 176 -9.34 -15.99 2.90
CA SER A 176 -8.87 -17.14 3.69
C SER A 176 -8.47 -18.32 2.81
N ASP A 177 -9.31 -18.69 1.83
CA ASP A 177 -9.01 -19.79 0.91
C ASP A 177 -7.88 -19.43 -0.06
N VAL A 178 -7.85 -18.18 -0.56
CA VAL A 178 -6.79 -17.70 -1.47
C VAL A 178 -5.40 -17.77 -0.81
N VAL A 179 -5.32 -17.41 0.47
CA VAL A 179 -4.07 -17.48 1.24
C VAL A 179 -3.58 -18.93 1.37
N GLU A 180 -4.50 -19.89 1.55
CA GLU A 180 -4.16 -21.33 1.59
C GLU A 180 -3.76 -21.88 0.23
N ASP A 181 -4.44 -21.47 -0.84
CA ASP A 181 -4.22 -21.96 -2.19
C ASP A 181 -2.90 -21.47 -2.78
N PHE A 182 -2.37 -20.34 -2.29
CA PHE A 182 -1.12 -19.72 -2.74
C PHE A 182 -0.12 -19.53 -1.59
N PRO A 183 0.38 -20.60 -0.96
CA PRO A 183 1.27 -20.49 0.21
C PRO A 183 2.64 -19.86 -0.11
N GLY A 184 3.03 -19.84 -1.40
CA GLY A 184 4.24 -19.17 -1.88
C GLY A 184 4.08 -17.66 -2.12
N VAL A 185 2.88 -17.11 -2.00
CA VAL A 185 2.60 -15.68 -2.18
C VAL A 185 2.43 -15.03 -0.81
N ASN A 186 3.15 -13.93 -0.57
CA ASN A 186 2.89 -13.07 0.58
C ASN A 186 1.71 -12.14 0.29
N PHE A 187 0.69 -12.17 1.14
CA PHE A 187 -0.48 -11.31 1.08
C PHE A 187 -0.38 -10.20 2.13
N VAL A 188 -0.36 -8.94 1.69
CA VAL A 188 -0.26 -7.77 2.56
C VAL A 188 -1.62 -7.07 2.62
N PHE A 189 -2.28 -7.09 3.76
CA PHE A 189 -3.56 -6.43 3.96
C PHE A 189 -3.33 -4.95 4.28
N ALA A 190 -3.47 -4.12 3.25
CA ALA A 190 -3.40 -2.67 3.37
C ALA A 190 -4.52 -2.13 4.24
N HIS A 191 -4.19 -1.14 5.07
CA HIS A 191 -5.05 -0.55 6.09
C HIS A 191 -5.44 -1.53 7.21
N GLY A 192 -4.78 -2.68 7.31
CA GLY A 192 -4.87 -3.58 8.47
C GLY A 192 -6.27 -4.07 8.86
N GLY A 193 -7.23 -4.08 7.93
CA GLY A 193 -8.63 -4.41 8.25
C GLY A 193 -9.42 -3.24 8.85
N ARG A 194 -9.08 -2.00 8.50
CA ARG A 194 -9.72 -0.76 8.98
C ARG A 194 -11.22 -0.91 9.21
N GLY A 195 -11.68 -0.49 10.39
CA GLY A 195 -13.09 -0.49 10.77
C GLY A 195 -13.40 -1.65 11.70
N TRP A 196 -14.34 -2.51 11.31
CA TRP A 196 -14.75 -3.66 12.13
C TRP A 196 -14.02 -4.96 11.77
N TRP A 197 -12.96 -4.89 10.96
CA TRP A 197 -12.21 -6.06 10.50
C TRP A 197 -10.79 -6.18 11.07
N TYR A 198 -10.38 -5.30 11.99
CA TYR A 198 -9.05 -5.37 12.61
C TYR A 198 -8.78 -6.75 13.22
N ASP A 199 -9.76 -7.33 13.92
CA ASP A 199 -9.62 -8.64 14.54
C ASP A 199 -9.42 -9.75 13.50
N VAL A 200 -10.12 -9.69 12.38
CA VAL A 200 -10.00 -10.70 11.30
C VAL A 200 -8.63 -10.60 10.64
N ALA A 201 -8.17 -9.38 10.34
CA ALA A 201 -6.86 -9.14 9.74
C ALA A 201 -5.72 -9.57 10.67
N ALA A 202 -5.80 -9.20 11.96
CA ALA A 202 -4.80 -9.59 12.95
C ALA A 202 -4.77 -11.10 13.21
N PHE A 203 -5.94 -11.75 13.26
CA PHE A 203 -6.02 -13.19 13.38
C PHE A 203 -5.33 -13.90 12.21
N LEU A 204 -5.64 -13.52 10.96
CA LEU A 204 -5.03 -14.11 9.77
C LEU A 204 -3.51 -13.87 9.74
N ALA A 205 -3.03 -12.66 10.07
CA ALA A 205 -1.61 -12.34 10.12
C ALA A 205 -0.82 -13.16 11.16
N LEU A 206 -1.45 -13.54 12.27
CA LEU A 206 -0.82 -14.38 13.31
C LEU A 206 -0.98 -15.89 13.05
N ALA A 207 -2.02 -16.28 12.32
CA ALA A 207 -2.31 -17.68 12.00
C ALA A 207 -1.60 -18.18 10.73
N LYS A 208 -1.20 -17.27 9.83
CA LYS A 208 -0.62 -17.59 8.52
C LYS A 208 0.70 -16.87 8.30
N ASP A 209 1.74 -17.63 8.00
CA ASP A 209 3.10 -17.10 7.83
C ASP A 209 3.21 -16.12 6.66
N ASN A 210 2.41 -16.32 5.61
CA ASN A 210 2.39 -15.52 4.39
C ASN A 210 1.40 -14.33 4.44
N VAL A 211 0.81 -13.98 5.58
CA VAL A 211 -0.08 -12.81 5.73
C VAL A 211 0.60 -11.69 6.52
N TRP A 212 0.52 -10.47 6.03
CA TRP A 212 1.15 -9.26 6.59
C TRP A 212 0.16 -8.11 6.64
N LEU A 213 0.43 -7.07 7.44
CA LEU A 213 -0.45 -5.91 7.58
C LEU A 213 0.29 -4.62 7.20
N ASP A 214 -0.24 -3.89 6.23
CA ASP A 214 0.25 -2.55 5.89
C ASP A 214 -0.52 -1.49 6.71
N LEU A 215 0.23 -0.60 7.34
CA LEU A 215 -0.26 0.42 8.26
C LEU A 215 -0.79 1.70 7.58
N ALA A 216 -0.78 1.74 6.25
CA ALA A 216 -1.25 2.86 5.43
C ALA A 216 -2.57 3.49 5.92
N GLY A 217 -2.51 4.79 6.16
CA GLY A 217 -3.63 5.62 6.62
C GLY A 217 -4.17 5.30 8.02
N LEU A 218 -3.54 4.40 8.80
CA LEU A 218 -3.91 4.15 10.19
C LEU A 218 -3.13 5.10 11.11
N PRO A 219 -3.78 5.88 11.98
CA PRO A 219 -3.05 6.71 12.94
C PRO A 219 -2.19 5.84 13.88
N PRO A 220 -0.86 5.97 13.89
CA PRO A 220 0.01 5.07 14.65
C PRO A 220 -0.35 4.95 16.14
N LYS A 221 -0.71 6.08 16.77
CA LYS A 221 -1.12 6.15 18.18
C LYS A 221 -2.36 5.31 18.52
N LYS A 222 -3.15 4.93 17.52
CA LYS A 222 -4.37 4.14 17.68
C LYS A 222 -4.17 2.65 17.43
N LEU A 223 -3.01 2.22 16.91
CA LEU A 223 -2.74 0.81 16.63
C LEU A 223 -2.90 -0.10 17.87
N PRO A 224 -2.42 0.27 19.08
CA PRO A 224 -2.65 -0.56 20.27
C PRO A 224 -4.13 -0.71 20.63
N GLU A 225 -4.95 0.31 20.36
CA GLU A 225 -6.40 0.27 20.57
C GLU A 225 -7.09 -0.62 19.52
N TYR A 226 -6.72 -0.49 18.25
CA TYR A 226 -7.31 -1.28 17.15
C TYR A 226 -7.03 -2.78 17.28
N TYR A 227 -5.89 -3.16 17.84
CA TYR A 227 -5.49 -4.56 18.00
C TYR A 227 -5.43 -5.01 19.46
N ALA A 228 -6.19 -4.35 20.35
CA ALA A 228 -6.14 -4.58 21.81
C ALA A 228 -6.46 -6.03 22.25
N ARG A 229 -7.05 -6.85 21.37
CA ARG A 229 -7.36 -8.26 21.62
C ARG A 229 -6.20 -9.22 21.32
N PHE A 230 -5.10 -8.72 20.80
CA PHE A 230 -3.93 -9.50 20.39
C PHE A 230 -2.69 -9.08 21.17
N ASP A 231 -1.69 -9.96 21.18
CA ASP A 231 -0.34 -9.61 21.61
C ASP A 231 0.24 -8.60 20.60
N PHE A 232 0.23 -7.31 21.00
CA PHE A 232 0.55 -6.21 20.11
C PHE A 232 2.01 -6.25 19.61
N PRO A 233 3.04 -6.43 20.45
CA PRO A 233 4.42 -6.61 19.96
C PRO A 233 4.58 -7.79 19.00
N ARG A 234 3.94 -8.94 19.30
CA ARG A 234 3.99 -10.10 18.40
C ARG A 234 3.34 -9.79 17.05
N LEU A 235 2.17 -9.15 17.05
CA LEU A 235 1.48 -8.74 15.83
C LEU A 235 2.27 -7.67 15.06
N ALA A 236 2.95 -6.76 15.77
CA ALA A 236 3.76 -5.72 15.16
C ALA A 236 4.92 -6.29 14.32
N GLY A 237 5.43 -7.47 14.67
CA GLY A 237 6.38 -8.20 13.82
C GLY A 237 5.85 -8.53 12.40
N LYS A 238 4.54 -8.42 12.16
CA LYS A 238 3.88 -8.61 10.86
C LYS A 238 3.48 -7.29 10.19
N PHE A 239 3.84 -6.15 10.76
CA PHE A 239 3.52 -4.84 10.19
C PHE A 239 4.53 -4.41 9.13
N VAL A 240 4.02 -3.67 8.14
CA VAL A 240 4.78 -2.98 7.12
C VAL A 240 4.39 -1.51 7.18
N PHE A 241 5.38 -0.63 7.30
CA PHE A 241 5.14 0.80 7.24
C PHE A 241 4.71 1.25 5.84
N GLY A 242 3.64 2.03 5.80
CA GLY A 242 3.13 2.69 4.61
C GLY A 242 2.32 3.91 5.06
N THR A 243 2.31 4.97 4.28
CA THR A 243 1.61 6.20 4.67
C THR A 243 0.21 6.31 4.08
N ASP A 244 -0.03 5.80 2.88
CA ASP A 244 -1.17 6.21 2.03
C ASP A 244 -1.03 7.67 1.58
N TRP A 245 0.21 8.12 1.31
CA TRP A 245 0.46 9.48 0.82
C TRP A 245 -0.35 9.76 -0.46
N PRO A 246 -0.98 10.94 -0.61
CA PRO A 246 -0.82 12.16 0.20
C PRO A 246 -1.78 12.35 1.38
N GLY A 247 -2.69 11.42 1.65
CA GLY A 247 -3.75 11.57 2.65
C GLY A 247 -3.29 11.42 4.11
N VAL A 248 -2.11 11.95 4.45
CA VAL A 248 -1.50 11.88 5.79
C VAL A 248 -0.61 13.10 6.07
N PRO A 249 -0.38 13.43 7.36
CA PRO A 249 0.45 14.57 7.77
C PRO A 249 1.96 14.33 7.69
N GLY A 250 2.43 13.62 6.67
CA GLY A 250 3.85 13.34 6.40
C GLY A 250 4.37 12.03 7.01
N ALA A 251 5.40 11.46 6.40
CA ALA A 251 6.02 10.20 6.84
C ALA A 251 6.77 10.38 8.17
N SER A 252 7.52 11.48 8.32
CA SER A 252 8.32 11.75 9.52
C SER A 252 7.50 11.76 10.80
N ARG A 253 6.30 12.36 10.73
CA ARG A 253 5.35 12.41 11.84
C ARG A 253 4.79 11.03 12.18
N ASN A 254 4.49 10.20 11.18
CA ASN A 254 3.97 8.86 11.39
C ASN A 254 5.03 7.93 11.99
N VAL A 255 6.27 7.98 11.49
CA VAL A 255 7.38 7.19 12.03
C VAL A 255 7.68 7.55 13.49
N ARG A 256 7.74 8.84 13.83
CA ARG A 256 7.92 9.25 15.25
C ARG A 256 6.77 8.82 16.15
N ALA A 257 5.54 8.79 15.61
CA ALA A 257 4.39 8.31 16.36
C ALA A 257 4.41 6.78 16.56
N LEU A 258 4.96 6.01 15.61
CA LEU A 258 5.23 4.57 15.76
C LEU A 258 6.34 4.32 16.79
N ALA A 259 7.44 5.08 16.72
CA ALA A 259 8.55 4.95 17.66
C ALA A 259 8.12 5.23 19.12
N ALA A 260 7.09 6.05 19.32
CA ALA A 260 6.51 6.35 20.63
C ALA A 260 5.56 5.25 21.17
N LEU A 261 5.40 4.11 20.47
CA LEU A 261 4.60 2.97 20.95
C LEU A 261 5.39 1.98 21.82
N ASP A 262 6.65 2.26 22.13
CA ASP A 262 7.53 1.44 22.98
C ASP A 262 7.65 -0.03 22.52
N LEU A 263 7.65 -0.25 21.20
CA LEU A 263 7.97 -1.55 20.61
C LEU A 263 9.46 -1.89 20.82
N PRO A 264 9.83 -3.19 20.92
CA PRO A 264 11.23 -3.59 20.84
C PRO A 264 11.92 -2.98 19.60
N GLU A 265 13.17 -2.52 19.73
CA GLU A 265 13.85 -1.75 18.68
C GLU A 265 14.05 -2.57 17.38
N ASP A 266 14.29 -3.88 17.52
CA ASP A 266 14.36 -4.81 16.39
C ASP A 266 13.02 -4.92 15.66
N VAL A 267 11.91 -5.04 16.40
CA VAL A 267 10.56 -5.04 15.83
C VAL A 267 10.27 -3.71 15.14
N LEU A 268 10.57 -2.57 15.76
CA LEU A 268 10.37 -1.26 15.13
C LEU A 268 11.20 -1.11 13.85
N THR A 269 12.45 -1.57 13.85
CA THR A 269 13.32 -1.56 12.66
C THR A 269 12.71 -2.40 11.53
N ASP A 270 12.20 -3.58 11.86
CA ASP A 270 11.49 -4.44 10.92
C ASP A 270 10.21 -3.78 10.38
N VAL A 271 9.40 -3.15 11.23
CA VAL A 271 8.18 -2.44 10.80
C VAL A 271 8.51 -1.32 9.81
N LEU A 272 9.54 -0.52 10.10
CA LEU A 272 9.89 0.65 9.30
C LEU A 272 10.56 0.32 7.97
N SER A 273 11.25 -0.82 7.88
CA SER A 273 11.97 -1.17 6.65
C SER A 273 12.27 -2.65 6.46
N GLY A 274 12.63 -3.39 7.52
CA GLY A 274 13.07 -4.78 7.40
C GLY A 274 12.02 -5.72 6.80
N ASN A 275 10.75 -5.58 7.19
CA ASN A 275 9.66 -6.38 6.64
C ASN A 275 9.38 -6.03 5.18
N ALA A 276 9.43 -4.75 4.80
CA ALA A 276 9.32 -4.36 3.40
C ALA A 276 10.47 -4.94 2.56
N ALA A 277 11.70 -4.91 3.07
CA ALA A 277 12.88 -5.48 2.40
C ALA A 277 12.79 -7.00 2.21
N LYS A 278 12.15 -7.73 3.14
CA LYS A 278 11.86 -9.16 3.02
C LYS A 278 10.78 -9.44 1.97
N LEU A 279 9.78 -8.56 1.85
CA LEU A 279 8.58 -8.79 1.05
C LEU A 279 8.73 -8.39 -0.41
N PHE A 280 9.33 -7.23 -0.68
CA PHE A 280 9.33 -6.65 -2.02
C PHE A 280 10.73 -6.76 -2.65
N PRO A 281 10.87 -7.48 -3.78
CA PRO A 281 12.16 -7.68 -4.42
C PRO A 281 12.78 -6.35 -4.89
N GLY A 282 14.10 -6.25 -4.78
CA GLY A 282 14.86 -5.13 -5.34
C GLY A 282 14.74 -3.79 -4.61
N LEU A 283 14.20 -3.76 -3.37
CA LEU A 283 14.14 -2.52 -2.56
C LEU A 283 15.51 -2.06 -2.03
N GLY A 284 16.49 -2.97 -1.84
CA GLY A 284 17.86 -2.63 -1.44
C GLY A 284 17.93 -1.73 -0.20
N VAL A 285 17.64 -2.30 0.96
CA VAL A 285 17.57 -1.64 2.28
C VAL A 285 18.56 -2.30 3.23
#